data_AF-A0A0C9Z3Y1-F1
#
_entry.id   AF-A0A0C9Z3Y1-F1
#
_cell.length_a   1.000
_cell.length_b   1.000
_cell.length_c   1.000
_cell.angle_alpha   90.00
_cell.angle_beta   90.00
_cell.angle_gamma   90.00
#
_symmetry.space_group_name_H-M   'P 1'
#
loop_
_entity.id
_entity.type
_entity.pdbx_description
1 polymer ?
#
loop_
_entity_poly.entity_id
_entity_poly.type
_entity_poly.pdbx_seq_one_letter_code
_entity_poly.pdbx_strand_id
1 'polypeptide(L)'
;GRIRCNDFDGMYPAIVQLAVSHYQCILANFSIYPNESESRDWSGQAWNAACRANGVRMEYDEDAYKLITLRASNLWSELKNIMHPLVEAEYGFVNEKMPDTIKSNAALAAALLANRKTLTYKVCFVWQPQEPQDRKQCKGAFEADIILKGMIKWGYDKKISMGVKFPSYFKDAETGGATFSGMVVALLTATEACIMEWTTGTRVVMQFNKEQYVAVFQSYYKLLVEFFDGTKHVNIVPKIFKRLLTA
;
A
#
# COMPACT_ATOMS: atom_id res chain seq x y z
N GLY A 1 12.67 -27.21 -12.84
CA GLY A 1 12.57 -26.21 -13.92
C GLY A 1 11.51 -25.19 -13.53
N ARG A 2 11.70 -23.91 -13.85
CA ARG A 2 10.73 -22.84 -13.53
C ARG A 2 9.68 -22.80 -14.63
N ILE A 3 8.43 -23.12 -14.31
CA ILE A 3 7.29 -23.14 -15.24
C ILE A 3 7.07 -21.72 -15.79
N ARG A 4 6.91 -21.58 -17.11
CA ARG A 4 6.67 -20.30 -17.79
C ARG A 4 5.30 -20.32 -18.47
N CYS A 5 4.65 -19.15 -18.56
CA CYS A 5 3.36 -19.09 -19.25
C CYS A 5 3.44 -19.52 -20.72
N ASN A 6 4.57 -19.31 -21.39
CA ASN A 6 4.74 -19.71 -22.79
C ASN A 6 4.71 -21.24 -23.01
N ASP A 7 4.68 -22.03 -21.94
CA ASP A 7 4.63 -23.48 -22.00
C ASP A 7 3.18 -24.02 -22.23
N PHE A 8 2.17 -23.13 -22.28
CA PHE A 8 0.75 -23.46 -22.45
C PHE A 8 0.13 -22.77 -23.67
N ASP A 9 -0.88 -23.40 -24.31
CA ASP A 9 -1.66 -22.83 -25.42
C ASP A 9 -2.16 -21.41 -25.09
N GLY A 10 -2.16 -20.51 -26.09
CA GLY A 10 -2.25 -19.05 -25.90
C GLY A 10 -3.40 -18.50 -25.04
N MET A 11 -4.43 -19.30 -24.76
CA MET A 11 -5.53 -18.97 -23.84
C MET A 11 -5.10 -19.01 -22.35
N TYR A 12 -4.30 -19.99 -21.94
CA TYR A 12 -3.87 -20.13 -20.54
C TYR A 12 -3.00 -18.95 -20.05
N PRO A 13 -1.99 -18.47 -20.82
CA PRO A 13 -1.23 -17.25 -20.47
C PRO A 13 -2.11 -16.03 -20.22
N ALA A 14 -3.14 -15.83 -21.05
CA ALA A 14 -4.05 -14.70 -20.95
C ALA A 14 -4.89 -14.77 -19.67
N ILE A 15 -5.39 -15.97 -19.33
CA ILE A 15 -6.13 -16.22 -18.08
C ILE A 15 -5.23 -15.98 -16.87
N VAL A 16 -4.01 -16.52 -16.87
CA VAL A 16 -3.04 -16.29 -15.79
C VAL A 16 -2.76 -14.81 -15.61
N GLN A 17 -2.53 -14.06 -16.70
CA GLN A 17 -2.25 -12.62 -16.63
C GLN A 17 -3.44 -11.83 -16.06
N LEU A 18 -4.66 -12.17 -16.46
CA LEU A 18 -5.87 -11.56 -15.90
C LEU A 18 -6.07 -11.94 -14.43
N ALA A 19 -5.85 -13.20 -14.08
CA ALA A 19 -5.92 -13.68 -12.69
C ALA A 19 -4.89 -12.99 -11.80
N VAL A 20 -3.66 -12.77 -12.27
CA VAL A 20 -2.65 -11.97 -11.56
C VAL A 20 -3.18 -10.56 -11.29
N SER A 21 -3.84 -9.94 -12.28
CA SER A 21 -4.39 -8.59 -12.13
C SER A 21 -5.51 -8.54 -11.08
N HIS A 22 -6.43 -9.52 -11.10
CA HIS A 22 -7.46 -9.67 -10.07
C HIS A 22 -6.85 -9.90 -8.69
N TYR A 23 -5.85 -10.78 -8.59
CA TYR A 23 -5.19 -11.10 -7.33
C TYR A 23 -4.47 -9.87 -6.75
N GLN A 24 -3.79 -9.08 -7.58
CA GLN A 24 -3.19 -7.80 -7.16
C GLN A 24 -4.23 -6.81 -6.62
N CYS A 25 -5.44 -6.76 -7.20
CA CYS A 25 -6.52 -5.92 -6.67
C CYS A 25 -6.97 -6.39 -5.27
N ILE A 26 -7.10 -7.71 -5.08
CA ILE A 26 -7.44 -8.30 -3.77
C ILE A 26 -6.34 -7.95 -2.74
N LEU A 27 -5.07 -8.15 -3.09
CA LEU A 27 -3.95 -7.82 -2.22
C LEU A 27 -3.91 -6.34 -1.84
N ALA A 28 -4.07 -5.46 -2.83
CA ALA A 28 -4.06 -4.02 -2.59
C ALA A 28 -5.24 -3.57 -1.73
N ASN A 29 -6.39 -4.25 -1.80
CA ASN A 29 -7.58 -3.87 -1.04
C ASN A 29 -7.59 -4.43 0.39
N PHE A 30 -7.15 -5.67 0.59
CA PHE A 30 -7.21 -6.35 1.88
C PHE A 30 -5.86 -6.36 2.60
N SER A 31 -4.87 -7.06 2.03
CA SER A 31 -3.53 -7.16 2.59
C SER A 31 -2.53 -7.56 1.51
N ILE A 32 -1.44 -6.81 1.43
CA ILE A 32 -0.28 -7.16 0.59
C ILE A 32 0.59 -8.28 1.20
N TYR A 33 0.25 -8.73 2.42
CA TYR A 33 0.92 -9.80 3.14
C TYR A 33 -0.06 -10.90 3.55
N PRO A 34 -0.64 -11.65 2.59
CA PRO A 34 -1.51 -12.78 2.92
C PRO A 34 -0.73 -13.88 3.62
N ASN A 35 -1.40 -14.59 4.53
CA ASN A 35 -0.97 -15.90 4.99
C ASN A 35 -1.22 -16.98 3.91
N GLU A 36 -0.77 -18.22 4.12
CA GLU A 36 -0.88 -19.27 3.09
C GLU A 36 -2.34 -19.59 2.72
N SER A 37 -3.24 -19.64 3.70
CA SER A 37 -4.66 -19.90 3.49
C SER A 37 -5.30 -18.78 2.67
N GLU A 38 -5.09 -17.52 3.09
CA GLU A 38 -5.57 -16.33 2.37
C GLU A 38 -5.02 -16.30 0.95
N SER A 39 -3.73 -16.58 0.78
CA SER A 39 -3.07 -16.62 -0.52
C SER A 39 -3.74 -17.62 -1.45
N ARG A 40 -4.04 -18.85 -0.98
CA ARG A 40 -4.75 -19.86 -1.78
C ARG A 40 -6.18 -19.45 -2.10
N ASP A 41 -6.93 -18.96 -1.12
CA ASP A 41 -8.33 -18.59 -1.30
C ASP A 41 -8.48 -17.42 -2.29
N TRP A 42 -7.67 -16.37 -2.11
CA TRP A 42 -7.71 -15.17 -2.93
C TRP A 42 -7.21 -15.41 -4.36
N SER A 43 -6.19 -16.24 -4.54
CA SER A 43 -5.72 -16.62 -5.87
C SER A 43 -6.74 -17.51 -6.60
N GLY A 44 -7.43 -18.41 -5.89
CA GLY A 44 -8.56 -19.17 -6.45
C GLY A 44 -9.73 -18.27 -6.86
N GLN A 45 -10.06 -17.26 -6.05
CA GLN A 45 -11.07 -16.24 -6.41
C GLN A 45 -10.66 -15.46 -7.67
N ALA A 46 -9.40 -15.06 -7.76
CA ALA A 46 -8.86 -14.34 -8.90
C ALA A 46 -8.85 -15.19 -10.19
N TRP A 47 -8.50 -16.48 -10.07
CA TRP A 47 -8.57 -17.44 -11.16
C TRP A 47 -9.99 -17.60 -11.69
N ASN A 48 -10.95 -17.79 -10.78
CA ASN A 48 -12.36 -17.92 -11.13
C ASN A 48 -12.90 -16.65 -11.80
N ALA A 49 -12.49 -15.47 -11.33
CA ALA A 49 -12.85 -14.20 -11.97
C ALA A 49 -12.29 -14.11 -13.41
N ALA A 50 -11.02 -14.48 -13.61
CA ALA A 50 -10.40 -14.49 -14.92
C ALA A 50 -11.04 -15.50 -15.90
N CYS A 51 -11.35 -16.71 -15.42
CA CYS A 51 -12.05 -17.74 -16.21
C CYS A 51 -13.43 -17.25 -16.64
N ARG A 52 -14.22 -16.69 -15.71
CA ARG A 52 -15.54 -16.12 -16.02
C ARG A 52 -15.46 -14.99 -17.04
N ALA A 53 -14.49 -14.09 -16.91
CA ALA A 53 -14.30 -12.98 -17.83
C ALA A 53 -13.96 -13.43 -19.27
N ASN A 54 -13.34 -14.60 -19.42
CA ASN A 54 -13.01 -15.20 -20.73
C ASN A 54 -14.05 -16.23 -21.20
N GLY A 55 -15.13 -16.47 -20.44
CA GLY A 55 -16.17 -17.44 -20.80
C GLY A 55 -15.70 -18.90 -20.78
N VAL A 56 -14.66 -19.21 -20.01
CA VAL A 56 -14.07 -20.55 -19.93
C VAL A 56 -14.22 -21.15 -18.53
N ARG A 57 -14.08 -22.47 -18.45
CA ARG A 57 -14.03 -23.20 -17.20
C ARG A 57 -12.75 -24.03 -17.16
N MET A 58 -11.74 -23.52 -16.47
CA MET A 58 -10.48 -24.21 -16.24
C MET A 58 -10.33 -24.54 -14.77
N GLU A 59 -9.76 -25.70 -14.47
CA GLU A 59 -9.47 -26.10 -13.10
C GLU A 59 -8.42 -25.17 -12.49
N TYR A 60 -8.56 -24.91 -11.20
CA TYR A 60 -7.57 -24.16 -10.43
C TYR A 60 -6.60 -25.15 -9.80
N ASP A 61 -5.39 -25.22 -10.33
CA ASP A 61 -4.35 -26.17 -9.93
C ASP A 61 -3.15 -25.50 -9.25
N GLU A 62 -2.19 -26.32 -8.82
CA GLU A 62 -0.97 -25.86 -8.16
C GLU A 62 -0.08 -24.99 -9.06
N ASP A 63 -0.15 -25.17 -10.38
CA ASP A 63 0.64 -24.38 -11.33
C ASP A 63 0.04 -22.98 -11.50
N ALA A 64 -1.28 -22.88 -11.61
CA ALA A 64 -2.00 -21.61 -11.57
C ALA A 64 -1.73 -20.87 -10.26
N TYR A 65 -1.81 -21.56 -9.10
CA TYR A 65 -1.48 -20.98 -7.80
C TYR A 65 -0.08 -20.37 -7.77
N LYS A 66 0.94 -21.14 -8.16
CA LYS A 66 2.34 -20.69 -8.17
C LYS A 66 2.55 -19.53 -9.14
N LEU A 67 1.97 -19.57 -10.34
CA LEU A 67 2.12 -18.51 -11.33
C LEU A 67 1.48 -17.19 -10.88
N ILE A 68 0.30 -17.26 -10.27
CA ILE A 68 -0.43 -16.09 -9.77
C ILE A 68 0.33 -15.45 -8.60
N THR A 69 0.68 -16.25 -7.59
CA THR A 69 1.33 -15.75 -6.36
C THR A 69 2.74 -15.25 -6.61
N LEU A 70 3.53 -15.93 -7.43
CA LEU A 70 4.89 -15.52 -7.78
C LEU A 70 4.90 -14.14 -8.45
N ARG A 71 3.95 -13.87 -9.34
CA ARG A 71 3.89 -12.59 -10.07
C ARG A 71 3.34 -11.45 -9.24
N ALA A 72 2.44 -11.74 -8.30
CA ALA A 72 1.91 -10.74 -7.40
C ALA A 72 2.93 -10.22 -6.38
N SER A 73 4.01 -10.96 -6.11
CA SER A 73 5.13 -10.46 -5.30
C SER A 73 5.77 -9.16 -5.83
N ASN A 74 5.64 -8.88 -7.14
CA ASN A 74 6.12 -7.63 -7.75
C ASN A 74 5.36 -6.39 -7.26
N LEU A 75 4.16 -6.56 -6.70
CA LEU A 75 3.29 -5.47 -6.28
C LEU A 75 3.94 -4.58 -5.22
N TRP A 76 4.69 -5.18 -4.29
CA TRP A 76 5.41 -4.42 -3.26
C TRP A 76 6.56 -3.60 -3.84
N SER A 77 7.35 -4.19 -4.74
CA SER A 77 8.45 -3.50 -5.41
C SER A 77 7.94 -2.32 -6.25
N GLU A 78 6.82 -2.50 -6.95
CA GLU A 78 6.13 -1.43 -7.68
C GLU A 78 5.69 -0.31 -6.74
N LEU A 79 5.02 -0.64 -5.64
CA LEU A 79 4.59 0.33 -4.63
C LEU A 79 5.78 1.11 -4.07
N LYS A 80 6.86 0.43 -3.69
CA LYS A 80 8.07 1.07 -3.14
C LYS A 80 8.69 2.05 -4.14
N ASN A 81 8.80 1.66 -5.41
CA ASN A 81 9.31 2.53 -6.47
C ASN A 81 8.46 3.78 -6.69
N ILE A 82 7.13 3.68 -6.53
CA ILE A 82 6.23 4.84 -6.56
C ILE A 82 6.44 5.73 -5.34
N MET A 83 6.61 5.14 -4.16
CA MET A 83 6.70 5.90 -2.92
C MET A 83 8.03 6.61 -2.73
N HIS A 84 9.15 6.08 -3.22
CA HIS A 84 10.47 6.71 -3.09
C HIS A 84 10.51 8.19 -3.49
N PRO A 85 10.17 8.58 -4.74
CA PRO A 85 10.20 9.99 -5.14
C PRO A 85 9.15 10.83 -4.41
N LEU A 86 8.03 10.24 -3.99
CA LEU A 86 7.00 10.96 -3.21
C LEU A 86 7.49 11.29 -1.80
N VAL A 87 8.15 10.34 -1.12
CA VAL A 87 8.74 10.54 0.22
C VAL A 87 9.84 11.58 0.18
N GLU A 88 10.71 11.51 -0.83
CA GLU A 88 11.78 12.50 -1.01
C GLU A 88 11.20 13.92 -1.17
N ALA A 89 10.22 14.08 -2.06
CA ALA A 89 9.59 15.37 -2.32
C ALA A 89 8.75 15.90 -1.15
N GLU A 90 7.98 15.03 -0.47
CA GLU A 90 7.06 15.44 0.59
C GLU A 90 7.79 15.86 1.86
N TYR A 91 8.81 15.10 2.25
CA TYR A 91 9.54 15.36 3.50
C TYR A 91 10.82 16.17 3.28
N GLY A 92 11.25 16.37 2.03
CA GLY A 92 12.42 17.19 1.71
C GLY A 92 13.75 16.46 1.89
N PHE A 93 13.80 15.14 1.69
CA PHE A 93 15.07 14.42 1.68
C PHE A 93 15.87 14.80 0.44
N VAL A 94 17.15 15.15 0.65
CA VAL A 94 18.04 15.56 -0.44
C VAL A 94 19.20 14.57 -0.56
N ASN A 95 19.38 13.98 -1.73
CA ASN A 95 20.46 13.02 -1.99
C ASN A 95 21.79 13.74 -2.31
N GLU A 96 22.28 14.54 -1.37
CA GLU A 96 23.55 15.23 -1.45
C GLU A 96 24.55 14.64 -0.44
N LYS A 97 25.83 14.71 -0.78
CA LYS A 97 26.93 14.19 0.05
C LYS A 97 27.48 15.22 1.05
N MET A 98 26.82 16.36 1.20
CA MET A 98 27.26 17.41 2.12
C MET A 98 27.05 16.94 3.57
N PRO A 99 28.04 17.08 4.47
CA PRO A 99 27.93 16.61 5.85
C PRO A 99 26.72 17.16 6.59
N ASP A 100 26.35 18.42 6.34
CA ASP A 100 25.18 19.05 6.97
C ASP A 100 23.86 18.49 6.44
N THR A 101 23.78 18.24 5.12
CA THR A 101 22.61 17.58 4.51
C THR A 101 22.43 16.16 5.04
N ILE A 102 23.52 15.40 5.19
CA ILE A 102 23.48 14.04 5.76
C ILE A 102 22.94 14.09 7.20
N LYS A 103 23.46 14.99 8.04
CA LYS A 103 22.96 15.15 9.43
C LYS A 103 21.50 15.56 9.47
N SER A 104 21.09 16.49 8.61
CA SER A 104 19.70 16.96 8.50
C SER A 104 18.75 15.83 8.10
N ASN A 105 19.10 15.07 7.06
CA ASN A 105 18.33 13.91 6.61
C ASN A 105 18.21 12.84 7.72
N ALA A 106 19.30 12.52 8.42
CA ALA A 106 19.27 11.54 9.51
C ALA A 106 18.38 11.99 10.68
N ALA A 107 18.46 13.27 11.06
CA ALA A 107 17.62 13.86 12.10
C ALA A 107 16.14 13.86 11.70
N LEU A 108 15.84 14.20 10.45
CA LEU A 108 14.49 14.15 9.89
C LEU A 108 13.91 12.73 9.89
N ALA A 109 14.69 11.74 9.41
CA ALA A 109 14.27 10.34 9.41
C ALA A 109 13.98 9.86 10.84
N ALA A 110 14.85 10.18 11.80
CA ALA A 110 14.62 9.83 13.20
C ALA A 110 13.35 10.48 13.78
N ALA A 111 13.10 11.75 13.46
CA ALA A 111 11.90 12.48 13.92
C ALA A 111 10.60 11.89 13.34
N LEU A 112 10.58 11.54 12.06
CA LEU A 112 9.44 10.92 11.40
C LEU A 112 9.17 9.49 11.92
N LEU A 113 10.24 8.72 12.16
CA LEU A 113 10.12 7.34 12.66
C LEU A 113 9.88 7.25 14.17
N ALA A 114 10.03 8.34 14.92
CA ALA A 114 9.83 8.35 16.37
C ALA A 114 8.42 7.95 16.80
N ASN A 115 7.41 8.27 15.99
CA ASN A 115 6.03 7.86 16.23
C ASN A 115 5.29 7.64 14.92
N ARG A 116 4.91 6.40 14.63
CA ARG A 116 4.16 6.01 13.42
C ARG A 116 2.89 6.82 13.17
N LYS A 117 2.24 7.29 14.24
CA LYS A 117 1.05 8.14 14.10
C LYS A 117 1.36 9.44 13.34
N THR A 118 2.59 9.94 13.39
CA THR A 118 2.99 11.17 12.66
C THR A 118 2.73 11.06 11.16
N LEU A 119 2.98 9.88 10.59
CA LEU A 119 2.82 9.59 9.16
C LEU A 119 1.36 9.45 8.73
N THR A 120 0.42 9.31 9.67
CA THR A 120 -1.00 9.21 9.34
C THR A 120 -1.69 10.57 9.25
N TYR A 121 -1.16 11.64 9.85
CA TYR A 121 -1.84 12.93 9.89
C TYR A 121 -1.43 13.86 8.75
N LYS A 122 -2.39 14.66 8.28
CA LYS A 122 -2.14 15.78 7.36
C LYS A 122 -1.23 16.86 7.96
N VAL A 123 -1.43 17.16 9.24
CA VAL A 123 -0.59 18.11 9.99
C VAL A 123 -0.26 17.50 11.34
N CYS A 124 1.02 17.31 11.62
CA CYS A 124 1.54 16.82 12.89
C CYS A 124 2.76 17.64 13.31
N PHE A 125 2.61 18.49 14.33
CA PHE A 125 3.75 19.22 14.90
C PHE A 125 4.54 18.27 15.82
N VAL A 126 5.74 17.88 15.38
CA VAL A 126 6.67 17.06 16.18
C VAL A 126 7.06 17.84 17.44
N TRP A 127 7.11 17.12 18.56
CA TRP A 127 7.35 17.64 19.91
C TRP A 127 8.60 18.53 20.00
N GLN A 128 8.44 19.78 20.44
CA GLN A 128 9.52 20.59 21.00
C GLN A 128 9.52 20.46 22.55
N PRO A 129 10.71 20.31 23.21
CA PRO A 129 10.81 20.06 24.65
C PRO A 129 10.39 21.22 25.58
N GLN A 130 10.19 22.43 25.07
CA GLN A 130 10.17 23.64 25.91
C GLN A 130 8.80 24.23 26.23
N GLU A 131 7.68 23.65 25.80
CA GLU A 131 6.35 24.22 26.10
C GLU A 131 5.41 23.26 26.83
N PRO A 132 4.87 23.66 27.99
CA PRO A 132 3.90 22.87 28.75
C PRO A 132 2.48 23.05 28.21
N GLN A 133 1.82 21.91 27.98
CA GLN A 133 0.37 21.68 28.11
C GLN A 133 -0.65 22.39 27.19
N ASP A 134 -0.35 22.62 25.91
CA ASP A 134 -1.42 22.72 24.92
C ASP A 134 -1.58 21.41 24.15
N ARG A 135 -2.81 20.89 24.07
CA ARG A 135 -3.17 19.70 23.29
C ARG A 135 -2.71 19.91 21.84
N LYS A 136 -1.52 19.42 21.51
CA LYS A 136 -0.92 19.42 20.17
C LYS A 136 -1.91 18.80 19.19
N GLN A 137 -2.61 19.64 18.42
CA GLN A 137 -3.68 19.20 17.51
C GLN A 137 -3.06 18.61 16.24
N CYS A 138 -2.82 17.29 16.25
CA CYS A 138 -2.68 16.58 14.99
C CYS A 138 -4.03 16.64 14.26
N LYS A 139 -4.05 17.13 13.01
CA LYS A 139 -5.27 17.27 12.20
C LYS A 139 -5.22 16.38 10.96
N GLY A 140 -6.39 15.94 10.52
CA GLY A 140 -6.54 15.11 9.32
C GLY A 140 -5.93 13.72 9.47
N ALA A 141 -6.42 12.93 10.43
CA ALA A 141 -5.98 11.54 10.59
C ALA A 141 -6.31 10.72 9.33
N PHE A 142 -5.32 9.99 8.82
CA PHE A 142 -5.34 9.29 7.54
C PHE A 142 -5.61 10.18 6.31
N GLU A 143 -5.38 11.49 6.43
CA GLU A 143 -5.46 12.47 5.34
C GLU A 143 -4.08 13.04 4.97
N ALA A 144 -2.99 12.35 5.33
CA ALA A 144 -1.65 12.76 4.92
C ALA A 144 -1.57 12.82 3.38
N ASP A 145 -1.07 13.94 2.83
CA ASP A 145 -1.06 14.19 1.38
C ASP A 145 -0.32 13.08 0.61
N ILE A 146 0.68 12.46 1.25
CA ILE A 146 1.41 11.31 0.71
C ILE A 146 0.53 10.08 0.46
N ILE A 147 -0.51 9.86 1.27
CA ILE A 147 -1.47 8.77 1.09
C ILE A 147 -2.27 9.02 -0.18
N LEU A 148 -2.77 10.24 -0.38
CA LEU A 148 -3.52 10.61 -1.58
C LEU A 148 -2.65 10.51 -2.85
N LYS A 149 -1.47 11.15 -2.83
CA LYS A 149 -0.53 11.15 -3.95
C LYS A 149 -0.13 9.72 -4.32
N GLY A 150 0.17 8.88 -3.32
CA GLY A 150 0.51 7.48 -3.53
C GLY A 150 -0.66 6.64 -4.03
N MET A 151 -1.88 6.85 -3.51
CA MET A 151 -3.09 6.18 -3.97
C MET A 151 -3.40 6.50 -5.43
N ILE A 152 -3.31 7.77 -5.84
CA ILE A 152 -3.47 8.18 -7.23
C ILE A 152 -2.39 7.51 -8.09
N LYS A 153 -1.11 7.63 -7.72
CA LYS A 153 0.00 7.07 -8.50
C LYS A 153 -0.04 5.56 -8.65
N TRP A 154 -0.41 4.85 -7.60
CA TRP A 154 -0.44 3.38 -7.60
C TRP A 154 -1.73 2.81 -8.18
N GLY A 155 -2.88 3.38 -7.81
CA GLY A 155 -4.19 2.83 -8.12
C GLY A 155 -4.88 3.44 -9.34
N TYR A 156 -4.62 4.71 -9.69
CA TYR A 156 -5.53 5.49 -10.55
C TYR A 156 -4.87 6.34 -11.66
N ASP A 157 -3.55 6.48 -11.69
CA ASP A 157 -2.82 7.39 -12.60
C ASP A 157 -2.98 7.06 -14.09
N LYS A 158 -3.17 5.78 -14.44
CA LYS A 158 -3.23 5.31 -15.82
C LYS A 158 -4.52 4.54 -16.08
N LYS A 159 -4.96 4.51 -17.34
CA LYS A 159 -6.08 3.66 -17.80
C LYS A 159 -5.88 2.17 -17.49
N ILE A 160 -4.62 1.75 -17.34
CA ILE A 160 -4.24 0.37 -17.02
C ILE A 160 -4.12 0.11 -15.52
N SER A 161 -4.18 1.14 -14.66
CA SER A 161 -4.06 0.99 -13.22
C SER A 161 -5.25 0.22 -12.63
N MET A 162 -5.00 -0.49 -11.54
CA MET A 162 -5.96 -1.43 -10.95
C MET A 162 -7.30 -0.80 -10.56
N GLY A 163 -7.29 0.40 -9.99
CA GLY A 163 -8.51 1.13 -9.59
C GLY A 163 -9.36 1.59 -10.76
N VAL A 164 -8.73 1.77 -11.93
CA VAL A 164 -9.43 2.14 -13.18
C VAL A 164 -9.96 0.91 -13.91
N LYS A 165 -9.15 -0.16 -14.02
CA LYS A 165 -9.54 -1.39 -14.71
C LYS A 165 -10.54 -2.23 -13.92
N PHE A 166 -10.42 -2.28 -12.61
CA PHE A 166 -11.20 -3.16 -11.74
C PHE A 166 -11.86 -2.39 -10.60
N PRO A 167 -12.72 -1.39 -10.90
CA PRO A 167 -13.29 -0.49 -9.90
C PRO A 167 -14.17 -1.21 -8.87
N SER A 168 -14.67 -2.41 -9.19
CA SER A 168 -15.50 -3.20 -8.27
C SER A 168 -14.76 -3.67 -7.01
N TYR A 169 -13.43 -3.82 -7.06
CA TYR A 169 -12.66 -4.22 -5.88
C TYR A 169 -12.49 -3.10 -4.86
N PHE A 170 -12.62 -1.85 -5.31
CA PHE A 170 -12.37 -0.65 -4.53
C PHE A 170 -13.67 0.09 -4.17
N LYS A 171 -14.82 -0.56 -4.38
CA LYS A 171 -16.13 -0.05 -4.02
C LYS A 171 -16.75 -0.98 -2.97
N ASP A 172 -17.17 -0.40 -1.86
CA ASP A 172 -17.95 -1.03 -0.81
C ASP A 172 -19.40 -1.20 -1.30
N ALA A 173 -19.90 -2.43 -1.26
CA ALA A 173 -21.22 -2.78 -1.80
C ALA A 173 -22.39 -2.30 -0.93
N GLU A 174 -22.18 -2.09 0.37
CA GLU A 174 -23.24 -1.70 1.32
C GLU A 174 -23.36 -0.18 1.48
N THR A 175 -22.24 0.52 1.42
CA THR A 175 -22.16 1.98 1.60
C THR A 175 -21.97 2.75 0.29
N GLY A 176 -21.66 2.06 -0.80
CA GLY A 176 -21.22 2.67 -2.06
C GLY A 176 -19.90 3.45 -1.93
N GLY A 177 -19.23 3.33 -0.77
CA GLY A 177 -17.95 3.97 -0.43
C GLY A 177 -16.76 3.17 -0.94
N ALA A 178 -15.55 3.44 -0.45
CA ALA A 178 -14.36 2.73 -0.89
C ALA A 178 -13.66 2.01 0.27
N THR A 179 -13.30 0.74 0.07
CA THR A 179 -12.70 -0.18 1.05
C THR A 179 -11.16 -0.10 1.05
N PHE A 180 -10.58 1.09 0.98
CA PHE A 180 -9.13 1.29 0.83
C PHE A 180 -8.27 0.94 2.06
N SER A 181 -8.75 0.16 3.02
CA SER A 181 -8.02 -0.10 4.26
C SER A 181 -6.66 -0.76 3.98
N GLY A 182 -6.60 -1.80 3.15
CA GLY A 182 -5.34 -2.43 2.77
C GLY A 182 -4.41 -1.48 1.99
N MET A 183 -4.97 -0.68 1.08
CA MET A 183 -4.19 0.22 0.23
C MET A 183 -3.55 1.34 1.04
N VAL A 184 -4.31 1.97 1.94
CA VAL A 184 -3.82 3.02 2.84
C VAL A 184 -2.72 2.48 3.76
N VAL A 185 -2.93 1.30 4.35
CA VAL A 185 -1.94 0.67 5.23
C VAL A 185 -0.68 0.28 4.45
N ALA A 186 -0.81 -0.23 3.23
CA ALA A 186 0.32 -0.54 2.36
C ALA A 186 1.13 0.72 2.01
N LEU A 187 0.46 1.83 1.67
CA LEU A 187 1.10 3.12 1.38
C LEU A 187 1.87 3.68 2.59
N LEU A 188 1.29 3.60 3.79
CA LEU A 188 1.96 4.00 5.03
C LEU A 188 3.17 3.11 5.35
N THR A 189 3.02 1.80 5.16
CA THR A 189 4.12 0.84 5.34
C THR A 189 5.26 1.11 4.36
N ALA A 190 4.94 1.37 3.10
CA ALA A 190 5.93 1.72 2.08
C ALA A 190 6.58 3.08 2.35
N THR A 191 5.82 4.05 2.89
CA THR A 191 6.35 5.34 3.35
C THR A 191 7.39 5.16 4.45
N GLU A 192 7.05 4.41 5.51
CA GLU A 192 7.99 4.09 6.60
C GLU A 192 9.22 3.36 6.08
N ALA A 193 9.05 2.38 5.18
CA ALA A 193 10.15 1.67 4.55
C ALA A 193 11.09 2.58 3.75
N CYS A 194 10.55 3.57 3.04
CA CYS A 194 11.35 4.55 2.29
C CYS A 194 12.10 5.48 3.24
N ILE A 195 11.46 5.94 4.34
CA ILE A 195 12.10 6.81 5.34
C ILE A 195 13.23 6.08 6.06
N MET A 196 13.07 4.78 6.33
CA MET A 196 14.14 3.96 6.93
C MET A 196 15.43 3.96 6.11
N GLU A 197 15.36 4.06 4.79
CA GLU A 197 16.53 4.14 3.91
C GLU A 197 17.38 5.40 4.16
N TRP A 198 16.81 6.41 4.81
CA TRP A 198 17.46 7.69 5.13
C TRP A 198 18.00 7.78 6.55
N THR A 199 17.93 6.70 7.35
CA THR A 199 18.37 6.70 8.75
C THR A 199 19.85 7.06 8.95
N THR A 200 20.70 6.76 7.96
CA THR A 200 22.13 7.14 7.97
C THR A 200 22.38 8.55 7.41
N GLY A 201 21.34 9.24 6.95
CA GLY A 201 21.41 10.55 6.29
C GLY A 201 21.72 10.50 4.79
N THR A 202 22.19 9.35 4.32
CA THR A 202 22.32 9.00 2.90
C THR A 202 21.33 7.90 2.57
N ARG A 203 20.78 7.92 1.35
CA ARG A 203 19.84 6.88 0.94
C ARG A 203 20.58 5.55 0.75
N VAL A 204 20.24 4.57 1.57
CA VAL A 204 20.69 3.18 1.43
C VAL A 204 19.49 2.33 1.07
N VAL A 205 19.44 1.86 -0.19
CA VAL A 205 18.35 1.00 -0.66
C VAL A 205 18.37 -0.29 0.18
N MET A 206 17.36 -0.45 1.03
CA MET A 206 17.24 -1.63 1.87
C MET A 206 16.68 -2.78 1.05
N GLN A 207 17.31 -3.96 1.18
CA GLN A 207 16.73 -5.19 0.64
C GLN A 207 15.38 -5.46 1.30
N PHE A 208 14.46 -6.04 0.53
CA PHE A 208 13.14 -6.37 1.03
C PHE A 208 13.22 -7.46 2.10
N ASN A 209 12.78 -7.12 3.32
CA ASN A 209 12.61 -8.06 4.42
C ASN A 209 11.11 -8.18 4.70
N LYS A 210 10.51 -9.32 4.36
CA LYS A 210 9.07 -9.54 4.48
C LYS A 210 8.65 -9.47 5.95
N GLU A 211 9.41 -10.13 6.83
CA GLU A 211 9.11 -10.27 8.24
C GLU A 211 9.07 -8.90 8.94
N GLN A 212 10.02 -8.02 8.61
CA GLN A 212 10.09 -6.66 9.16
C GLN A 212 8.86 -5.83 8.74
N TYR A 213 8.51 -5.82 7.45
CA TYR A 213 7.44 -4.95 6.96
C TYR A 213 6.03 -5.50 7.26
N VAL A 214 5.87 -6.80 7.48
CA VAL A 214 4.61 -7.38 7.98
C VAL A 214 4.25 -6.78 9.34
N ALA A 215 5.20 -6.69 10.27
CA ALA A 215 4.95 -6.12 11.59
C ALA A 215 4.59 -4.61 11.53
N VAL A 216 5.24 -3.88 10.64
CA VAL A 216 4.91 -2.46 10.35
C VAL A 216 3.49 -2.35 9.81
N PHE A 217 3.15 -3.16 8.81
CA PHE A 217 1.81 -3.21 8.21
C PHE A 217 0.73 -3.50 9.25
N GLN A 218 0.91 -4.53 10.07
CA GLN A 218 -0.05 -4.89 11.13
C GLN A 218 -0.23 -3.76 12.15
N SER A 219 0.83 -3.01 12.44
CA SER A 219 0.75 -1.86 13.35
C SER A 219 -0.10 -0.74 12.76
N TYR A 220 0.09 -0.38 11.48
CA TYR A 220 -0.74 0.60 10.80
C TYR A 220 -2.18 0.13 10.63
N TYR A 221 -2.38 -1.15 10.35
CA TYR A 221 -3.72 -1.74 10.26
C TYR A 221 -4.46 -1.62 11.58
N LYS A 222 -3.81 -1.94 12.70
CA LYS A 222 -4.37 -1.76 14.05
C LYS A 222 -4.73 -0.28 14.32
N LEU A 223 -3.85 0.65 13.97
CA LEU A 223 -4.13 2.09 14.10
C LEU A 223 -5.36 2.52 13.29
N LEU A 224 -5.52 1.99 12.07
CA LEU A 224 -6.67 2.29 11.22
C LEU A 224 -7.97 1.70 11.79
N VAL A 225 -7.94 0.48 12.32
CA VAL A 225 -9.09 -0.15 12.98
C VAL A 225 -9.48 0.62 14.24
N GLU A 226 -8.53 0.97 15.11
CA GLU A 226 -8.80 1.78 16.30
C GLU A 226 -9.42 3.13 15.94
N PHE A 227 -8.94 3.77 14.87
CA PHE A 227 -9.52 5.01 14.36
C PHE A 227 -10.93 4.81 13.80
N PHE A 228 -11.17 3.73 13.06
CA PHE A 228 -12.49 3.40 12.53
C PHE A 228 -13.49 3.15 13.66
N ASP A 229 -13.15 2.31 14.62
CA ASP A 229 -14.00 1.99 15.77
C ASP A 229 -14.28 3.23 16.62
N GLY A 230 -13.25 4.03 16.87
CA GLY A 230 -13.38 5.30 17.60
C GLY A 230 -14.23 6.35 16.90
N THR A 231 -14.35 6.29 15.57
CA THR A 231 -15.11 7.26 14.74
C THR A 231 -16.39 6.67 14.14
N LYS A 232 -16.75 5.44 14.49
CA LYS A 232 -17.90 4.70 13.93
C LYS A 232 -19.21 5.50 14.05
N HIS A 233 -19.41 6.16 15.19
CA HIS A 233 -20.59 6.96 15.50
C HIS A 233 -20.75 8.22 14.62
N VAL A 234 -19.68 8.72 14.01
CA VAL A 234 -19.67 9.92 13.15
C VAL A 234 -19.46 9.61 11.66
N ASN A 235 -19.25 8.34 11.34
CA ASN A 235 -19.11 7.82 9.98
C ASN A 235 -18.08 8.62 9.14
N ILE A 236 -16.90 8.87 9.71
CA ILE A 236 -15.86 9.74 9.13
C ILE A 236 -15.04 9.01 8.06
N VAL A 237 -14.73 7.71 8.27
CA VAL A 237 -13.83 6.97 7.37
C VAL A 237 -14.35 6.89 5.93
N PRO A 238 -15.63 6.59 5.65
CA PRO A 238 -16.15 6.65 4.28
C PRO A 238 -16.09 8.06 3.68
N LYS A 239 -16.22 9.12 4.50
CA LYS A 239 -16.11 10.52 4.04
C LYS A 239 -14.67 10.88 3.66
N ILE A 240 -13.68 10.43 4.44
CA ILE A 240 -12.26 10.59 4.13
C ILE A 240 -11.96 9.90 2.80
N PHE A 241 -12.35 8.63 2.66
CA PHE A 241 -12.08 7.87 1.44
C PHE A 241 -12.82 8.43 0.21
N LYS A 242 -14.04 8.97 0.37
CA LYS A 242 -14.72 9.70 -0.70
C LYS A 242 -13.99 10.98 -1.09
N ARG A 243 -13.46 11.73 -0.11
CA ARG A 243 -12.66 12.94 -0.36
C ARG A 243 -11.36 12.64 -1.08
N LEU A 244 -10.67 11.55 -0.73
CA LEU A 244 -9.45 11.12 -1.41
C LEU A 244 -9.67 10.81 -2.91
N LEU A 245 -10.89 10.47 -3.34
CA LEU A 245 -11.21 10.22 -4.75
C LEU A 245 -11.79 11.42 -5.50
N THR A 246 -12.12 12.51 -4.80
CA THR A 246 -12.80 13.69 -5.38
C THR A 246 -11.98 14.99 -5.27
N ALA A 247 -10.84 14.94 -4.58
CA ALA A 247 -9.83 16.00 -4.52
C ALA A 247 -8.86 15.89 -5.71
#